data_AF-A0A259S2I6-F1
#
_entry.id   AF-A0A259S2I6-F1
#
_cell.length_a   1.000
_cell.length_b   1.000
_cell.length_c   1.000
_cell.angle_alpha   90.00
_cell.angle_beta   90.00
_cell.angle_gamma   90.00
#
_symmetry.space_group_name_H-M   'P 1'
#
loop_
_entity.id
_entity.type
_entity.pdbx_description
1 polymer ?
#
loop_
_entity_poly.entity_id
_entity_poly.type
_entity_poly.pdbx_seq_one_letter_code
_entity_poly.pdbx_strand_id
1 'polypeptide(L)'
;FTLTRSDEPVKASARVSDDRETRLWLTAVREGLLSRDMHRMMPSIIEAQEWITKHYATDAPDVHHTLAELKQTRDFYAGRQWPSFAPIFKAWAAAGIEYTASTMPHTPEVQP
;
A
#
# COMPACT_ATOMS: atom_id res chain seq x y z
N PHE A 1 12.73 43.14 9.86
CA PHE A 1 11.89 42.25 9.05
C PHE A 1 11.18 41.29 9.99
N THR A 2 9.92 41.60 10.33
CA THR A 2 9.06 40.75 11.14
C THR A 2 8.42 39.72 10.22
N LEU A 3 8.81 38.45 10.34
CA LEU A 3 8.20 37.33 9.62
C LEU A 3 6.81 37.08 10.24
N THR A 4 5.77 37.66 9.65
CA THR A 4 4.40 37.19 9.85
C THR A 4 4.29 35.81 9.21
N ARG A 5 4.45 34.77 10.03
CA ARG A 5 4.07 33.41 9.66
C ARG A 5 2.55 33.43 9.43
N SER A 6 2.17 33.55 8.16
CA SER A 6 0.78 33.48 7.73
C SER A 6 0.25 32.10 8.09
N ASP A 7 -0.63 32.05 9.08
CA ASP A 7 -1.28 30.86 9.60
C ASP A 7 -2.46 30.47 8.68
N GLU A 8 -2.23 30.50 7.36
CA GLU A 8 -3.21 30.02 6.40
C GLU A 8 -3.22 28.48 6.44
N PRO A 9 -4.40 27.85 6.53
CA PRO A 9 -4.49 26.41 6.49
C PRO A 9 -3.99 25.95 5.12
N VAL A 10 -2.82 25.32 5.11
CA VAL A 10 -2.25 24.69 3.92
C VAL A 10 -3.30 23.72 3.39
N LYS A 11 -3.90 24.07 2.24
CA LYS A 11 -4.90 23.24 1.55
C LYS A 11 -4.37 21.80 1.49
N ALA A 12 -5.17 20.85 1.98
CA ALA A 12 -4.80 19.44 2.07
C ALA A 12 -4.21 18.87 0.77
N SER A 13 -4.65 19.39 -0.38
CA SER A 13 -4.14 19.03 -1.71
C SER A 13 -2.66 19.35 -1.96
N ALA A 14 -2.06 20.31 -1.26
CA ALA A 14 -0.64 20.64 -1.39
C ALA A 14 0.27 19.75 -0.53
N ARG A 15 -0.25 19.09 0.52
CA ARG A 15 0.54 18.21 1.41
C ARG A 15 0.60 16.76 0.94
N VAL A 16 -0.45 16.28 0.27
CA VAL A 16 -0.52 14.87 -0.18
C VAL A 16 0.52 14.53 -1.26
N SER A 17 0.93 15.50 -2.08
CA SER A 17 1.95 15.27 -3.12
C SER A 17 3.39 15.27 -2.57
N ASP A 18 3.67 15.88 -1.42
CA ASP A 18 5.01 15.90 -0.81
C ASP A 18 5.14 14.96 0.40
N ASP A 19 4.02 14.45 0.92
CA ASP A 19 4.02 13.45 1.97
C ASP A 19 4.52 12.10 1.43
N ARG A 20 5.80 11.84 1.68
CA ARG A 20 6.49 10.59 1.34
C ARG A 20 5.78 9.39 1.96
N GLU A 21 5.27 9.52 3.17
CA GLU A 21 4.69 8.41 3.92
C GLU A 21 3.32 8.04 3.34
N THR A 22 2.47 9.03 3.07
CA THR A 22 1.20 8.79 2.34
C THR A 22 1.45 8.15 0.98
N ARG A 23 2.44 8.60 0.21
CA ARG A 23 2.80 7.97 -1.07
C ARG A 23 3.28 6.53 -0.90
N LEU A 24 4.06 6.24 0.13
CA LEU A 24 4.55 4.89 0.42
C LEU A 24 3.38 3.95 0.70
N TRP A 25 2.46 4.34 1.57
CA TRP A 25 1.30 3.51 1.92
C TRP A 25 0.36 3.29 0.73
N LEU A 26 0.02 4.35 -0.01
CA LEU A 26 -0.84 4.21 -1.19
C LEU A 26 -0.17 3.39 -2.31
N THR A 27 1.15 3.47 -2.44
CA THR A 27 1.91 2.61 -3.38
C THR A 27 1.84 1.15 -2.94
N ALA A 28 2.05 0.86 -1.65
CA ALA A 28 1.96 -0.50 -1.14
C ALA A 28 0.55 -1.10 -1.33
N VAL A 29 -0.51 -0.30 -1.13
CA VAL A 29 -1.90 -0.69 -1.44
C VAL A 29 -2.05 -1.01 -2.94
N ARG A 30 -1.55 -0.15 -3.82
CA ARG A 30 -1.59 -0.37 -5.28
C ARG A 30 -0.86 -1.65 -5.68
N GLU A 31 0.35 -1.88 -5.18
CA GLU A 31 1.12 -3.07 -5.52
C GLU A 31 0.45 -4.35 -5.00
N GLY A 32 -0.12 -4.32 -3.79
CA GLY A 32 -0.91 -5.42 -3.25
C GLY A 32 -2.17 -5.74 -4.09
N LEU A 33 -2.85 -4.70 -4.62
CA LEU A 33 -3.97 -4.86 -5.54
C LEU A 33 -3.54 -5.48 -6.87
N LEU A 34 -2.43 -5.00 -7.46
CA LEU A 34 -1.92 -5.48 -8.74
C LEU A 34 -1.43 -6.92 -8.65
N SER A 35 -0.74 -7.29 -7.56
CA SER A 35 -0.26 -8.64 -7.32
C SER A 35 -1.36 -9.60 -6.83
N ARG A 36 -2.53 -9.07 -6.44
CA ARG A 36 -3.61 -9.80 -5.77
C ARG A 36 -3.14 -10.51 -4.49
N ASP A 37 -2.07 -10.01 -3.87
CA ASP A 37 -1.53 -10.53 -2.63
C ASP A 37 -2.26 -9.90 -1.44
N MET A 38 -3.27 -10.60 -0.94
CA MET A 38 -4.06 -10.14 0.21
C MET A 38 -3.23 -10.01 1.49
N HIS A 39 -2.18 -10.82 1.66
CA HIS A 39 -1.33 -10.77 2.85
C HIS A 39 -0.51 -9.49 2.90
N ARG A 40 -0.15 -8.93 1.73
CA ARG A 40 0.51 -7.62 1.63
C ARG A 40 -0.50 -6.47 1.59
N MET A 41 -1.58 -6.63 0.83
CA MET A 41 -2.56 -5.57 0.61
C MET A 41 -3.32 -5.18 1.88
N MET A 42 -3.79 -6.15 2.67
CA MET A 42 -4.65 -5.88 3.82
C MET A 42 -3.94 -5.05 4.91
N PRO A 43 -2.71 -5.38 5.34
CA PRO A 43 -1.95 -4.52 6.23
C PRO A 43 -1.71 -3.12 5.65
N SER A 44 -1.33 -3.02 4.36
CA SER A 44 -1.08 -1.71 3.73
C SER A 44 -2.32 -0.81 3.70
N ILE A 45 -3.53 -1.38 3.52
CA ILE A 45 -4.77 -0.60 3.59
C ILE A 45 -5.00 -0.09 5.02
N ILE A 46 -4.78 -0.92 6.03
CA ILE A 46 -4.94 -0.52 7.45
C ILE A 46 -3.97 0.60 7.81
N GLU A 47 -2.69 0.42 7.50
CA GLU A 47 -1.65 1.43 7.76
C GLU A 47 -1.93 2.75 7.04
N ALA A 48 -2.38 2.69 5.77
CA ALA A 48 -2.80 3.88 5.03
C ALA A 48 -3.96 4.61 5.72
N GLN A 49 -4.99 3.88 6.18
CA GLN A 49 -6.14 4.46 6.87
C GLN A 49 -5.74 5.11 8.20
N GLU A 50 -4.92 4.44 9.00
CA GLU A 50 -4.44 4.95 10.28
C GLU A 50 -3.58 6.20 10.10
N TRP A 51 -2.63 6.17 9.15
CA TRP A 51 -1.79 7.32 8.83
C TRP A 51 -2.64 8.51 8.37
N ILE A 52 -3.53 8.32 7.40
CA ILE A 52 -4.34 9.40 6.84
C ILE A 52 -5.24 10.02 7.92
N THR A 53 -5.88 9.20 8.75
CA THR A 53 -6.74 9.65 9.85
C THR A 53 -5.98 10.47 10.89
N LYS A 54 -4.71 10.12 11.16
CA LYS A 54 -3.88 10.81 12.15
C LYS A 54 -3.28 12.11 11.63
N HIS A 55 -3.01 12.20 10.33
CA HIS A 55 -2.20 13.28 9.75
C HIS A 55 -2.99 14.29 8.91
N TYR A 56 -4.23 13.98 8.55
CA TYR A 56 -5.08 14.85 7.73
C TYR A 56 -6.42 15.15 8.41
N ALA A 57 -7.01 16.29 8.04
CA ALA A 57 -8.35 16.66 8.45
C ALA A 57 -9.36 15.76 7.72
N THR A 58 -10.01 14.85 8.45
CA THR A 58 -10.87 13.81 7.87
C THR A 58 -12.23 14.32 7.35
N ASP A 59 -12.58 15.56 7.69
CA ASP A 59 -13.73 16.29 7.17
C ASP A 59 -13.46 16.95 5.82
N ALA A 60 -12.18 17.04 5.40
CA ALA A 60 -11.83 17.47 4.05
C ALA A 60 -12.41 16.45 3.03
N PRO A 61 -13.17 16.90 2.02
CA PRO A 61 -13.86 16.00 1.09
C PRO A 61 -12.97 14.95 0.43
N ASP A 62 -11.76 15.35 -0.02
CA ASP A 62 -10.83 14.45 -0.70
C ASP A 62 -10.26 13.37 0.23
N VAL A 63 -9.97 13.75 1.48
CA VAL A 63 -9.46 12.83 2.52
C VAL A 63 -10.56 11.85 2.91
N HIS A 64 -11.78 12.36 3.11
CA HIS A 64 -12.95 11.54 3.40
C HIS A 64 -13.21 10.51 2.29
N HIS A 65 -13.18 10.93 1.02
CA HIS A 65 -13.36 10.06 -0.13
C HIS A 65 -12.25 8.99 -0.18
N THR A 66 -11.00 9.36 0.03
CA THR A 66 -9.87 8.42 0.05
C THR A 66 -10.05 7.34 1.12
N LEU A 67 -10.42 7.74 2.34
CA LEU A 67 -10.66 6.82 3.44
C LEU A 67 -11.85 5.88 3.16
N ALA A 68 -12.90 6.39 2.52
CA ALA A 68 -14.07 5.61 2.12
C ALA A 68 -13.70 4.54 1.08
N GLU A 69 -12.93 4.90 0.05
CA GLU A 69 -12.45 3.97 -0.98
C GLU A 69 -11.53 2.88 -0.41
N LEU A 70 -10.60 3.25 0.47
CA LEU A 70 -9.74 2.30 1.18
C LEU A 70 -10.58 1.31 2.01
N LYS A 71 -11.60 1.81 2.70
CA LYS A 71 -12.51 0.97 3.49
C LYS A 71 -13.31 0.02 2.59
N GLN A 72 -13.90 0.53 1.52
CA GLN A 72 -14.66 -0.28 0.57
C GLN A 72 -13.79 -1.37 -0.06
N THR A 73 -12.56 -1.04 -0.44
CA THR A 73 -11.58 -1.99 -0.96
C THR A 73 -11.31 -3.10 0.06
N ARG A 74 -11.00 -2.73 1.30
CA ARG A 74 -10.77 -3.68 2.39
C ARG A 74 -11.96 -4.62 2.58
N ASP A 75 -13.16 -4.05 2.69
CA ASP A 75 -14.37 -4.82 2.99
C ASP A 75 -14.73 -5.75 1.82
N PHE A 76 -14.53 -5.30 0.57
CA PHE A 76 -14.70 -6.11 -0.64
C PHE A 76 -13.79 -7.33 -0.67
N TYR A 77 -12.51 -7.17 -0.34
CA TYR A 77 -11.56 -8.27 -0.36
C TYR A 77 -11.64 -9.17 0.88
N ALA A 78 -11.96 -8.62 2.06
CA ALA A 78 -12.17 -9.40 3.29
C ALA A 78 -13.39 -10.34 3.19
N GLY A 79 -14.46 -9.91 2.51
CA GLY A 79 -15.68 -10.71 2.35
C GLY A 79 -15.60 -11.79 1.27
N ARG A 80 -14.51 -11.85 0.49
CA ARG A 80 -14.41 -12.74 -0.67
C ARG A 80 -13.62 -13.99 -0.32
N GLN A 81 -14.31 -15.13 -0.30
CA GLN A 81 -13.65 -16.42 -0.22
C GLN A 81 -13.07 -16.77 -1.60
N TRP A 82 -11.78 -16.48 -1.80
CA TRP A 82 -11.11 -16.85 -3.03
C TRP A 82 -10.84 -18.36 -3.07
N PRO A 83 -10.95 -19.00 -4.24
CA PRO A 83 -10.57 -20.39 -4.38
C PRO A 83 -9.09 -20.56 -4.01
N SER A 84 -8.80 -21.54 -3.15
CA SER A 84 -7.42 -21.83 -2.76
C SER A 84 -6.65 -22.42 -3.94
N PHE A 85 -5.51 -21.81 -4.27
CA PHE A 85 -4.56 -22.34 -5.25
C PHE A 85 -3.57 -23.34 -4.62
N ALA A 86 -3.63 -23.58 -3.31
CA ALA A 86 -2.72 -24.51 -2.63
C ALA A 86 -2.69 -25.93 -3.24
N PRO A 87 -3.82 -26.51 -3.69
CA PRO A 87 -3.80 -27.80 -4.39
C PRO A 87 -3.02 -27.75 -5.71
N ILE A 88 -3.11 -26.63 -6.44
CA ILE A 88 -2.40 -26.42 -7.72
C ILE A 88 -0.90 -26.27 -7.45
N PHE A 89 -0.52 -25.46 -6.46
CA PHE A 89 0.90 -25.32 -6.07
C PHE A 89 1.48 -26.65 -5.57
N LYS A 90 0.71 -27.44 -4.83
CA LYS A 90 1.12 -28.78 -4.41
C LYS A 90 1.32 -29.72 -5.61
N ALA A 91 0.45 -29.65 -6.61
CA ALA A 91 0.60 -30.42 -7.84
C ALA A 91 1.83 -30.00 -8.66
N TRP A 92 2.11 -28.69 -8.76
CA TRP A 92 3.30 -28.18 -9.43
C TRP A 92 4.59 -28.55 -8.71
N ALA A 93 4.63 -28.45 -7.38
CA ALA A 93 5.77 -28.92 -6.58
C ALA A 93 6.01 -30.42 -6.74
N ALA A 94 4.95 -31.24 -6.73
CA ALA A 94 5.03 -32.68 -6.99
C ALA A 94 5.50 -33.00 -8.42
N ALA A 95 5.24 -32.11 -9.38
CA ALA A 95 5.71 -32.21 -10.76
C ALA A 95 7.13 -31.64 -10.96
N GLY A 96 7.81 -31.19 -9.91
CA GLY A 96 9.15 -30.58 -10.00
C GLY A 96 9.18 -29.20 -10.65
N ILE A 97 8.04 -28.53 -10.74
CA ILE A 97 7.93 -27.16 -11.25
C ILE A 97 8.18 -26.22 -10.07
N GLU A 98 9.45 -25.91 -9.83
CA GLU A 98 9.84 -24.91 -8.84
C GLU A 98 9.60 -23.50 -9.40
N TYR A 99 8.89 -22.67 -8.63
CA TYR A 99 8.78 -21.24 -8.93
C TYR A 99 10.13 -20.61 -8.58
N THR A 100 11.07 -20.57 -9.53
CA THR A 100 12.26 -19.72 -9.40
C THR A 100 11.80 -18.28 -9.56
N ALA A 101 11.34 -17.66 -8.47
CA ALA A 101 11.41 -16.20 -8.40
C ALA A 101 12.88 -15.86 -8.65
N SER A 102 13.18 -15.24 -9.78
CA SER A 102 14.53 -14.90 -10.22
C SER A 102 15.32 -14.31 -9.04
N THR A 103 16.16 -15.14 -8.41
CA THR A 103 17.20 -14.67 -7.52
C THR A 103 18.15 -13.92 -8.42
N MET A 104 18.13 -12.58 -8.35
CA MET A 104 19.15 -11.79 -9.02
C MET A 104 20.52 -12.32 -8.58
N PRO A 105 21.46 -12.58 -9.50
CA PRO A 105 22.78 -13.05 -9.12
C PRO A 105 23.43 -11.97 -8.26
N HIS A 106 23.77 -12.30 -7.02
CA HIS A 106 24.65 -11.50 -6.19
C HIS A 106 25.97 -11.33 -6.93
N THR A 107 26.20 -10.16 -7.50
CA THR A 107 27.53 -9.74 -7.95
C THR A 107 28.42 -9.67 -6.71
N PRO A 108 29.52 -10.42 -6.61
CA PRO A 108 30.44 -10.28 -5.48
C PRO A 108 31.13 -8.92 -5.62
N GLU A 109 30.88 -8.04 -4.66
CA GLU A 109 31.57 -6.76 -4.51
C GLU A 109 33.05 -7.04 -4.22
N VAL A 110 33.92 -6.65 -5.14
CA VAL A 110 35.38 -6.69 -4.97
C VAL A 110 35.73 -5.60 -3.96
N GLN A 111 36.18 -5.99 -2.77
CA GLN A 111 36.70 -5.05 -1.77
C GLN A 111 38.09 -4.52 -2.17
N PRO A 112 38.41 -3.26 -1.83
CA PRO A 112 39.72 -2.65 -2.09
C PRO A 112 40.85 -3.22 -1.22
#